data_AF-A0A6A7BTJ0-F1
#
_entry.id   AF-A0A6A7BTJ0-F1
#
_cell.length_a   1.000
_cell.length_b   1.000
_cell.length_c   1.000
_cell.angle_alpha   90.00
_cell.angle_beta   90.00
_cell.angle_gamma   90.00
#
_symmetry.space_group_name_H-M   'P 1'
#
loop_
_entity.id
_entity.type
_entity.pdbx_description
1 polymer ?
#
loop_
_entity_poly.entity_id
_entity_poly.type
_entity_poly.pdbx_seq_one_letter_code
_entity_poly.pdbx_strand_id
1 'polypeptide(L)'
;MPLILISGFPCSGKTYRSTQLIQDLQRLAGDSYEIIHLTDSSLNITPSVYTNASTEKTARAKFTSAIQRSLGSKTIVIADTFNYIKGHRYQLYCEAKAAKTKSCVMHVACDPETARQRNEAAGLKYDVETFENLIFRYEEPDAKNRWDSPLFFVPDGDEKPPSENMWNALVGDANKVEVRPHKATVLKPQAGEGYLFELDKVTNDVVQIILEWAKCHAGEGGAVPVPGSGADSAKTVVLPALGPPSLPQLQRLRRQFIALNRQHAVDKERLKGLFVDYLNDAFE
;
A
#
# COMPACT_ATOMS: atom_id res chain seq x y z
N MET A 1 -11.08 -3.46 -0.59
CA MET A 1 -11.69 -4.48 0.28
C MET A 1 -11.19 -5.88 -0.07
N PRO A 2 -11.32 -6.86 0.84
CA PRO A 2 -10.21 -7.76 1.13
C PRO A 2 -9.90 -8.76 0.02
N LEU A 3 -8.61 -9.03 -0.16
CA LEU A 3 -8.09 -10.16 -0.92
C LEU A 3 -7.79 -11.33 0.02
N ILE A 4 -8.45 -12.46 -0.17
CA ILE A 4 -8.24 -13.68 0.60
C ILE A 4 -7.42 -14.66 -0.26
N LEU A 5 -6.20 -14.95 0.16
CA LEU A 5 -5.33 -15.92 -0.50
C LEU A 5 -5.52 -17.30 0.16
N ILE A 6 -5.94 -18.30 -0.60
CA ILE A 6 -6.06 -19.68 -0.10
C ILE A 6 -4.77 -20.43 -0.44
N SER A 7 -4.06 -20.92 0.58
CA SER A 7 -2.83 -21.70 0.41
C SER A 7 -3.01 -23.11 0.99
N GLY A 8 -2.30 -24.08 0.43
CA GLY A 8 -2.41 -25.50 0.77
C GLY A 8 -1.98 -26.38 -0.41
N PHE A 9 -1.68 -27.65 -0.12
CA PHE A 9 -1.26 -28.63 -1.12
C PHE A 9 -2.27 -28.80 -2.28
N PRO A 10 -1.85 -29.24 -3.48
CA PRO A 10 -2.79 -29.72 -4.49
C PRO A 10 -3.74 -30.74 -3.87
N CYS A 11 -5.03 -30.69 -4.23
CA CYS A 11 -6.06 -31.59 -3.69
C CYS A 11 -6.26 -31.57 -2.16
N SER A 12 -5.77 -30.56 -1.43
CA SER A 12 -5.98 -30.43 0.03
C SER A 12 -7.40 -30.02 0.45
N GLY A 13 -8.34 -29.85 -0.48
CA GLY A 13 -9.69 -29.36 -0.19
C GLY A 13 -9.83 -27.83 -0.16
N LYS A 14 -8.86 -27.07 -0.69
CA LYS A 14 -8.92 -25.60 -0.77
C LYS A 14 -10.25 -25.08 -1.34
N THR A 15 -10.65 -25.61 -2.50
CA THR A 15 -11.90 -25.21 -3.17
C THR A 15 -13.16 -25.58 -2.38
N TYR A 16 -13.11 -26.67 -1.61
CA TYR A 16 -14.20 -27.03 -0.71
C TYR A 16 -14.33 -26.00 0.42
N ARG A 17 -13.21 -25.65 1.08
CA ARG A 17 -13.18 -24.64 2.14
C ARG A 17 -13.52 -23.24 1.64
N SER A 18 -13.06 -22.85 0.45
CA SER A 18 -13.41 -21.56 -0.14
C SER A 18 -14.90 -21.47 -0.45
N THR A 19 -15.54 -22.57 -0.87
CA THR A 19 -16.99 -22.60 -1.11
C THR A 19 -17.80 -22.46 0.18
N GLN A 20 -17.39 -23.13 1.26
CA GLN A 20 -17.98 -22.94 2.59
C GLN A 20 -17.85 -21.47 3.05
N LEU A 21 -16.65 -20.90 2.91
CA LEU A 21 -16.36 -19.51 3.25
C LEU A 21 -17.24 -18.54 2.44
N ILE A 22 -17.45 -18.79 1.15
CA ILE A 22 -18.30 -17.95 0.28
C ILE A 22 -19.74 -17.93 0.81
N GLN A 23 -20.30 -19.09 1.16
CA GLN A 23 -21.67 -19.18 1.67
C GLN A 23 -21.85 -18.37 2.96
N ASP A 24 -20.89 -18.49 3.88
CA ASP A 24 -20.94 -17.75 5.14
C ASP A 24 -20.73 -16.24 4.92
N LEU A 25 -19.77 -15.86 4.07
CA LEU A 25 -19.52 -14.45 3.74
C LEU A 25 -20.71 -13.81 3.02
N GLN A 26 -21.40 -14.54 2.14
CA GLN A 26 -22.63 -14.06 1.50
C GLN A 26 -23.70 -13.75 2.54
N ARG A 27 -23.85 -14.63 3.56
CA ARG A 27 -24.79 -14.40 4.67
C ARG A 27 -24.40 -13.19 5.52
N LEU A 28 -23.11 -13.01 5.81
CA LEU A 28 -22.62 -11.90 6.64
C LEU A 28 -22.63 -10.56 5.90
N ALA A 29 -22.33 -10.56 4.60
CA ALA A 29 -22.28 -9.37 3.77
C ALA A 29 -23.65 -8.84 3.35
N GLY A 30 -24.63 -9.74 3.17
CA GLY A 30 -25.87 -9.41 2.48
C GLY A 30 -25.58 -8.80 1.09
N ASP A 31 -26.24 -7.69 0.78
CA ASP A 31 -26.06 -6.97 -0.49
C ASP A 31 -24.92 -5.92 -0.46
N SER A 32 -24.17 -5.86 0.64
CA SER A 32 -23.13 -4.83 0.81
C SER A 32 -21.92 -5.09 -0.09
N TYR A 33 -21.66 -6.36 -0.41
CA TYR A 33 -20.44 -6.81 -1.08
C TYR A 33 -20.68 -7.87 -2.13
N GLU A 34 -19.97 -7.73 -3.25
CA GLU A 34 -19.86 -8.76 -4.27
C GLU A 34 -18.68 -9.69 -3.93
N ILE A 35 -18.94 -11.00 -3.87
CA ILE A 35 -17.91 -12.00 -3.59
C ILE A 35 -17.47 -12.65 -4.91
N ILE A 36 -16.20 -12.48 -5.24
CA ILE A 36 -15.59 -12.98 -6.48
C ILE A 36 -14.66 -14.13 -6.13
N HIS A 37 -15.00 -15.33 -6.62
CA HIS A 37 -14.20 -16.53 -6.42
C HIS A 37 -13.40 -16.85 -7.69
N LEU A 38 -12.07 -16.81 -7.58
CA LEU A 38 -11.15 -17.11 -8.67
C LEU A 38 -10.49 -18.46 -8.44
N THR A 39 -10.83 -19.42 -9.29
CA THR A 39 -10.33 -20.81 -9.31
C THR A 39 -9.70 -21.14 -10.66
N ASP A 40 -9.12 -22.35 -10.79
CA ASP A 40 -8.72 -22.89 -12.10
C ASP A 40 -9.89 -22.87 -13.09
N SER A 41 -11.05 -23.39 -12.67
CA SER A 41 -12.24 -23.53 -13.50
C SER A 41 -12.84 -22.18 -13.89
N SER A 42 -12.90 -21.20 -12.98
CA SER A 42 -13.46 -19.88 -13.29
C SER A 42 -12.65 -19.12 -14.34
N LEU A 43 -11.37 -19.48 -14.51
CA LEU A 43 -10.47 -18.88 -15.49
C LEU A 43 -10.20 -19.78 -16.69
N ASN A 44 -10.89 -20.93 -16.84
CA ASN A 44 -10.62 -21.91 -17.89
C ASN A 44 -9.14 -22.33 -17.94
N ILE A 45 -8.55 -22.62 -16.78
CA ILE A 45 -7.18 -23.12 -16.63
C ILE A 45 -7.26 -24.63 -16.43
N THR A 46 -6.60 -25.38 -17.30
CA THR A 46 -6.55 -26.85 -17.20
C THR A 46 -5.42 -27.30 -16.29
N PRO A 47 -5.57 -28.41 -15.54
CA PRO A 47 -4.49 -28.95 -14.71
C PRO A 47 -3.20 -29.29 -15.49
N SER A 48 -3.30 -29.57 -16.79
CA SER A 48 -2.13 -29.81 -17.65
C SER A 48 -1.15 -28.63 -17.71
N VAL A 49 -1.61 -27.41 -17.40
CA VAL A 49 -0.79 -26.19 -17.39
C VAL A 49 0.37 -26.28 -16.40
N TYR A 50 0.24 -27.04 -15.32
CA TYR A 50 1.25 -27.21 -14.28
C TYR A 50 2.41 -28.12 -14.68
N THR A 51 2.31 -28.85 -15.79
CA THR A 51 3.37 -29.74 -16.31
C THR A 51 4.57 -28.96 -16.87
N ASN A 52 4.35 -27.73 -17.36
CA ASN A 52 5.36 -26.95 -18.05
C ASN A 52 5.45 -25.53 -17.48
N ALA A 53 6.67 -25.10 -17.14
CA ALA A 53 6.92 -23.80 -16.53
C ALA A 53 6.44 -22.61 -17.40
N SER A 54 6.47 -22.73 -18.73
CA SER A 54 6.03 -21.67 -19.65
C SER A 54 4.51 -21.47 -19.65
N THR A 55 3.76 -22.58 -19.71
CA THR A 55 2.29 -22.56 -19.64
C THR A 55 1.85 -22.10 -18.26
N GLU A 56 2.51 -22.59 -17.21
CA GLU A 56 2.24 -22.23 -15.83
C GLU A 56 2.48 -20.74 -15.59
N LYS A 57 3.57 -20.16 -16.11
CA LYS A 57 3.85 -18.71 -16.05
C LYS A 57 2.74 -17.90 -16.70
N THR A 58 2.27 -18.34 -17.87
CA THR A 58 1.20 -17.66 -18.62
C THR A 58 -0.13 -17.70 -17.85
N ALA A 59 -0.49 -18.86 -17.29
CA ALA A 59 -1.69 -19.01 -16.49
C ALA A 59 -1.64 -18.23 -15.18
N ARG A 60 -0.47 -18.19 -14.53
CA ARG A 60 -0.24 -17.37 -13.34
C ARG A 60 -0.43 -15.88 -13.64
N ALA A 61 0.09 -15.40 -14.77
CA ALA A 61 -0.11 -14.03 -15.22
C ALA A 61 -1.61 -13.72 -15.48
N LYS A 62 -2.33 -14.65 -16.11
CA LYS A 62 -3.79 -14.57 -16.31
C LYS A 62 -4.55 -14.48 -14.97
N PHE A 63 -4.17 -15.30 -13.99
CA PHE A 63 -4.75 -15.29 -12.65
C PHE A 63 -4.50 -13.97 -11.92
N THR A 64 -3.24 -13.50 -11.90
CA THR A 64 -2.89 -12.20 -11.30
C THR A 64 -3.67 -11.06 -11.96
N SER A 65 -3.80 -11.07 -13.28
CA SER A 65 -4.55 -10.05 -14.02
C SER A 65 -6.05 -10.09 -13.70
N ALA A 66 -6.63 -11.26 -13.48
CA ALA A 66 -8.01 -11.42 -13.06
C ALA A 66 -8.24 -10.86 -11.64
N ILE A 67 -7.30 -11.12 -10.71
CA ILE A 67 -7.34 -10.53 -9.36
C ILE A 67 -7.30 -9.02 -9.46
N GLN A 68 -6.31 -8.44 -10.16
CA GLN A 68 -6.18 -6.98 -10.31
C GLN A 68 -7.47 -6.31 -10.79
N ARG A 69 -8.17 -6.90 -11.76
CA ARG A 69 -9.44 -6.38 -12.26
C ARG A 69 -10.61 -6.53 -11.28
N SER A 70 -10.53 -7.52 -10.40
CA SER A 70 -11.59 -7.85 -9.43
C SER A 70 -11.45 -7.07 -8.12
N LEU A 71 -10.26 -6.53 -7.83
CA LEU A 71 -10.01 -5.73 -6.63
C LEU A 71 -10.78 -4.41 -6.70
N GLY A 72 -11.65 -4.18 -5.71
CA GLY A 72 -12.52 -3.01 -5.66
C GLY A 72 -12.90 -2.57 -4.24
N SER A 73 -13.64 -1.47 -4.18
CA SER A 73 -14.20 -0.91 -2.94
C SER A 73 -15.54 -1.54 -2.55
N LYS A 74 -16.14 -2.38 -3.41
CA LYS A 74 -17.37 -3.17 -3.14
C LYS A 74 -17.20 -4.70 -3.28
N THR A 75 -15.97 -5.18 -3.47
CA THR A 75 -15.68 -6.60 -3.73
C THR A 75 -14.86 -7.27 -2.63
N ILE A 76 -15.13 -8.56 -2.40
CA ILE A 76 -14.29 -9.50 -1.65
C ILE A 76 -13.76 -10.52 -2.64
N VAL A 77 -12.44 -10.58 -2.83
CA VAL A 77 -11.82 -11.47 -3.81
C VAL A 77 -11.20 -12.66 -3.09
N ILE A 78 -11.62 -13.87 -3.46
CA ILE A 78 -11.07 -15.14 -2.96
C ILE A 78 -10.24 -15.77 -4.06
N ALA A 79 -8.93 -15.83 -3.83
CA ALA A 79 -7.93 -16.37 -4.75
C ALA A 79 -7.56 -17.80 -4.32
N ASP A 80 -8.08 -18.81 -5.03
CA ASP A 80 -7.97 -20.23 -4.66
C ASP A 80 -6.87 -21.00 -5.42
N THR A 81 -6.15 -20.32 -6.32
CA THR A 81 -5.20 -20.95 -7.25
C THR A 81 -3.80 -20.34 -7.17
N PHE A 82 -2.76 -21.08 -7.57
CA PHE A 82 -1.36 -20.64 -7.72
C PHE A 82 -0.62 -20.18 -6.45
N ASN A 83 -1.25 -20.19 -5.28
CA ASN A 83 -0.68 -19.68 -4.02
C ASN A 83 0.30 -20.66 -3.30
N TYR A 84 0.93 -21.57 -4.03
CA TYR A 84 1.87 -22.56 -3.47
C TYR A 84 3.30 -22.04 -3.36
N ILE A 85 3.67 -20.97 -4.07
CA ILE A 85 5.00 -20.34 -3.98
C ILE A 85 4.90 -18.99 -3.24
N LYS A 86 5.79 -18.75 -2.29
CA LYS A 86 5.95 -17.51 -1.53
C LYS A 86 6.07 -16.28 -2.43
N GLY A 87 6.87 -16.38 -3.49
CA GLY A 87 7.09 -15.29 -4.44
C GLY A 87 5.80 -14.81 -5.12
N HIS A 88 4.88 -15.75 -5.44
CA HIS A 88 3.59 -15.40 -6.04
C HIS A 88 2.63 -14.80 -5.02
N ARG A 89 2.58 -15.35 -3.79
CA ARG A 89 1.81 -14.74 -2.70
C ARG A 89 2.26 -13.31 -2.39
N TYR A 90 3.58 -13.06 -2.38
CA TYR A 90 4.14 -11.72 -2.20
C TYR A 90 3.71 -10.76 -3.32
N GLN A 91 3.69 -11.24 -4.58
CA GLN A 91 3.20 -10.45 -5.70
C GLN A 91 1.73 -10.05 -5.48
N LEU A 92 0.86 -10.99 -5.13
CA LEU A 92 -0.57 -10.70 -4.88
C LEU A 92 -0.79 -9.78 -3.67
N TYR A 93 0.03 -9.91 -2.63
CA TYR A 93 0.05 -8.96 -1.52
C TYR A 93 0.40 -7.54 -1.99
N CYS A 94 1.39 -7.39 -2.87
CA CYS A 94 1.74 -6.10 -3.47
C CYS A 94 0.57 -5.51 -4.27
N GLU A 95 -0.16 -6.33 -5.04
CA GLU A 95 -1.36 -5.91 -5.77
C GLU A 95 -2.47 -5.43 -4.84
N ALA A 96 -2.76 -6.20 -3.77
CA ALA A 96 -3.72 -5.80 -2.75
C ALA A 96 -3.33 -4.46 -2.10
N LYS A 97 -2.04 -4.29 -1.77
CA LYS A 97 -1.53 -3.06 -1.19
C LYS A 97 -1.58 -1.87 -2.15
N ALA A 98 -1.33 -2.09 -3.44
CA ALA A 98 -1.47 -1.06 -4.47
C ALA A 98 -2.93 -0.62 -4.63
N ALA A 99 -3.87 -1.57 -4.57
CA ALA A 99 -5.31 -1.32 -4.54
C ALA A 99 -5.83 -0.80 -3.18
N LYS A 100 -4.92 -0.47 -2.24
CA LYS A 100 -5.24 0.02 -0.87
C LYS A 100 -6.23 -0.89 -0.14
N THR A 101 -6.08 -2.19 -0.33
CA THR A 101 -6.94 -3.18 0.30
C THR A 101 -6.20 -4.09 1.26
N LYS A 102 -6.92 -4.56 2.28
CA LYS A 102 -6.45 -5.59 3.18
C LYS A 102 -6.30 -6.91 2.42
N SER A 103 -5.37 -7.74 2.88
CA SER A 103 -5.24 -9.11 2.41
C SER A 103 -4.95 -10.03 3.59
N CYS A 104 -5.38 -11.29 3.50
CA CYS A 104 -4.99 -12.33 4.44
C CYS A 104 -4.68 -13.63 3.71
N VAL A 105 -3.91 -14.49 4.36
CA VAL A 105 -3.68 -15.87 3.92
C VAL A 105 -4.50 -16.81 4.81
N MET A 106 -5.33 -17.65 4.16
CA MET A 106 -5.98 -18.80 4.77
C MET A 106 -5.22 -20.05 4.35
N HIS A 107 -4.63 -20.75 5.32
CA HIS A 107 -3.90 -22.00 5.09
C HIS A 107 -4.83 -23.19 5.35
N VAL A 108 -5.11 -23.96 4.31
CA VAL A 108 -5.83 -25.23 4.40
C VAL A 108 -4.79 -26.34 4.56
N ALA A 109 -4.66 -26.83 5.79
CA ALA A 109 -3.71 -27.86 6.13
C ALA A 109 -4.25 -29.25 5.81
N CYS A 110 -3.41 -30.07 5.21
CA CYS A 110 -3.71 -31.46 4.83
C CYS A 110 -2.38 -32.21 4.79
N ASP A 111 -2.38 -33.48 5.20
CA ASP A 111 -1.19 -34.31 5.02
C ASP A 111 -0.96 -34.61 3.53
N PRO A 112 0.30 -34.68 3.07
CA PRO A 112 0.62 -35.00 1.67
C PRO A 112 0.03 -36.34 1.19
N GLU A 113 -0.02 -37.33 2.09
CA GLU A 113 -0.59 -38.65 1.80
C GLU A 113 -2.10 -38.58 1.56
N THR A 114 -2.83 -37.85 2.41
CA THR A 114 -4.26 -37.59 2.22
C THR A 114 -4.53 -36.83 0.93
N ALA A 115 -3.69 -35.85 0.60
CA ALA A 115 -3.79 -35.11 -0.65
C ALA A 115 -3.56 -36.02 -1.88
N ARG A 116 -2.63 -36.98 -1.80
CA ARG A 116 -2.35 -37.98 -2.84
C ARG A 116 -3.55 -38.91 -3.04
N GLN A 117 -4.10 -39.47 -1.97
CA GLN A 117 -5.31 -40.31 -2.01
C GLN A 117 -6.50 -39.56 -2.63
N ARG A 118 -6.66 -38.26 -2.32
CA ARG A 118 -7.69 -37.41 -2.94
C ARG A 118 -7.45 -37.18 -4.42
N ASN A 119 -6.20 -37.02 -4.84
CA ASN A 119 -5.87 -36.89 -6.27
C ASN A 119 -6.21 -38.18 -7.03
N GLU A 120 -5.91 -39.35 -6.46
CA GLU A 120 -6.26 -40.66 -7.03
C GLU A 120 -7.79 -40.83 -7.11
N ALA A 121 -8.52 -40.55 -6.02
CA ALA A 121 -9.97 -40.63 -5.98
C ALA A 121 -10.66 -39.65 -6.96
N ALA A 122 -10.02 -38.51 -7.24
CA ALA A 122 -10.47 -37.53 -8.22
C ALA A 122 -10.14 -37.91 -9.68
N GLY A 123 -9.65 -39.13 -9.94
CA GLY A 123 -9.30 -39.61 -11.27
C GLY A 123 -7.99 -39.02 -11.80
N LEU A 124 -7.03 -38.73 -10.91
CA LEU A 124 -5.73 -38.14 -11.24
C LEU A 124 -5.88 -36.79 -11.95
N LYS A 125 -6.57 -35.85 -11.30
CA LYS A 125 -6.69 -34.47 -11.75
C LYS A 125 -5.33 -33.89 -12.15
N TYR A 126 -4.31 -34.19 -11.35
CA TYR A 126 -2.90 -33.99 -11.70
C TYR A 126 -2.28 -35.37 -11.93
N ASP A 127 -1.49 -35.51 -12.99
CA ASP A 127 -0.65 -36.70 -13.16
C ASP A 127 0.34 -36.82 -11.99
N VAL A 128 0.83 -38.04 -11.74
CA VAL A 128 1.65 -38.34 -10.55
C VAL A 128 2.91 -37.47 -10.51
N GLU A 129 3.58 -37.28 -11.64
CA GLU A 129 4.81 -36.47 -11.71
C GLU A 129 4.53 -35.00 -11.38
N THR A 130 3.49 -34.41 -11.99
CA THR A 130 3.05 -33.04 -11.71
C THR A 130 2.60 -32.88 -10.26
N PHE A 131 1.87 -33.85 -9.70
CA PHE A 131 1.42 -33.80 -8.32
C PHE A 131 2.60 -33.76 -7.35
N GLU A 132 3.55 -34.68 -7.48
CA GLU A 132 4.75 -34.71 -6.63
C GLU A 132 5.61 -33.45 -6.82
N ASN A 133 5.70 -32.93 -8.04
CA ASN A 133 6.38 -31.67 -8.31
C ASN A 133 5.71 -30.48 -7.59
N LEU A 134 4.37 -30.42 -7.58
CA LEU A 134 3.61 -29.39 -6.88
C LEU A 134 3.74 -29.49 -5.35
N ILE A 135 3.76 -30.70 -4.80
CA ILE A 135 4.03 -30.94 -3.38
C ILE A 135 5.44 -30.47 -3.02
N PHE A 136 6.45 -30.86 -3.81
CA PHE A 136 7.85 -30.49 -3.56
C PHE A 136 8.09 -28.98 -3.64
N ARG A 137 7.41 -28.28 -4.55
CA ARG A 137 7.50 -26.82 -4.74
C ARG A 137 6.67 -26.01 -3.75
N TYR A 138 5.85 -26.66 -2.91
CA TYR A 138 4.99 -25.96 -1.98
C TYR A 138 5.82 -25.32 -0.86
N GLU A 139 5.68 -24.00 -0.73
CA GLU A 139 6.29 -23.21 0.33
C GLU A 139 5.18 -22.78 1.29
N GLU A 140 5.14 -23.36 2.50
CA GLU A 140 4.15 -23.01 3.51
C GLU A 140 4.16 -21.51 3.86
N PRO A 141 2.99 -20.91 4.16
CA PRO A 141 2.92 -19.53 4.63
C PRO A 141 3.70 -19.33 5.93
N ASP A 142 4.57 -18.33 5.98
CA ASP A 142 5.50 -18.10 7.10
C ASP A 142 5.00 -17.01 8.07
N ALA A 143 4.71 -17.42 9.31
CA ALA A 143 4.24 -16.53 10.38
C ALA A 143 5.23 -15.41 10.75
N LYS A 144 6.52 -15.56 10.44
CA LYS A 144 7.52 -14.48 10.66
C LYS A 144 7.29 -13.30 9.72
N ASN A 145 6.71 -13.54 8.55
CA ASN A 145 6.40 -12.50 7.58
C ASN A 145 4.97 -12.03 7.78
N ARG A 146 4.77 -10.80 8.30
CA ARG A 146 3.42 -10.26 8.54
C ARG A 146 2.48 -10.36 7.32
N TRP A 147 3.02 -10.22 6.11
CA TRP A 147 2.25 -10.29 4.86
C TRP A 147 1.95 -11.72 4.40
N ASP A 148 2.73 -12.71 4.84
CA ASP A 148 2.59 -14.14 4.50
C ASP A 148 2.05 -14.98 5.65
N SER A 149 1.82 -14.37 6.82
CA SER A 149 1.38 -15.09 8.01
C SER A 149 0.04 -15.79 7.72
N PRO A 150 -0.08 -17.09 8.04
CA PRO A 150 -1.34 -17.83 7.90
C PRO A 150 -2.31 -17.39 9.02
N LEU A 151 -2.90 -16.21 8.85
CA LEU A 151 -3.81 -15.60 9.84
C LEU A 151 -4.98 -16.52 10.19
N PHE A 152 -5.39 -17.37 9.25
CA PHE A 152 -6.41 -18.37 9.44
C PHE A 152 -5.86 -19.73 9.03
N PHE A 153 -5.73 -20.63 9.99
CA PHE A 153 -5.32 -22.01 9.76
C PHE A 153 -6.57 -22.89 9.84
N VAL A 154 -6.81 -23.69 8.80
CA VAL A 154 -7.97 -24.59 8.69
C VAL A 154 -7.44 -26.02 8.56
N PRO A 155 -7.38 -26.77 9.67
CA PRO A 155 -7.12 -28.20 9.66
C PRO A 155 -8.12 -28.96 8.78
N ASP A 156 -7.68 -30.07 8.18
CA ASP A 156 -8.54 -30.90 7.34
C ASP A 156 -9.74 -31.47 8.11
N GLY A 157 -9.58 -31.77 9.40
CA GLY A 157 -10.62 -32.33 10.26
C GLY A 157 -11.70 -31.35 10.74
N ASP A 158 -11.52 -30.03 10.54
CA ASP A 158 -12.49 -29.04 11.00
C ASP A 158 -13.75 -29.06 10.13
N GLU A 159 -14.92 -28.83 10.71
CA GLU A 159 -16.16 -28.86 9.92
C GLU A 159 -16.27 -27.66 8.98
N LYS A 160 -15.86 -26.47 9.44
CA LYS A 160 -16.02 -25.19 8.73
C LYS A 160 -14.81 -24.27 8.91
N PRO A 161 -14.51 -23.40 7.94
CA PRO A 161 -13.53 -22.34 8.13
C PRO A 161 -14.02 -21.32 9.18
N PRO A 162 -13.11 -20.56 9.82
CA PRO A 162 -13.46 -19.55 10.82
C PRO A 162 -14.00 -18.26 10.17
N SER A 163 -15.12 -18.37 9.43
CA SER A 163 -15.69 -17.33 8.57
C SER A 163 -16.00 -16.02 9.30
N GLU A 164 -16.54 -16.08 10.52
CA GLU A 164 -16.85 -14.88 11.32
C GLU A 164 -15.59 -14.14 11.76
N ASN A 165 -14.55 -14.86 12.17
CA ASN A 165 -13.26 -14.27 12.54
C ASN A 165 -12.60 -13.61 11.32
N MET A 166 -12.70 -14.26 10.15
CA MET A 166 -12.22 -13.71 8.87
C MET A 166 -12.98 -12.43 8.51
N TRP A 167 -14.30 -12.46 8.60
CA TRP A 167 -15.16 -11.28 8.37
C TRP A 167 -14.78 -10.12 9.27
N ASN A 168 -14.64 -10.35 10.57
CA ASN A 168 -14.32 -9.31 11.56
C ASN A 168 -12.92 -8.72 11.35
N ALA A 169 -11.93 -9.53 10.97
CA ALA A 169 -10.59 -9.06 10.70
C ALA A 169 -10.51 -8.20 9.42
N LEU A 170 -11.23 -8.62 8.39
CA LEU A 170 -11.14 -8.03 7.05
C LEU A 170 -12.10 -6.85 6.84
N VAL A 171 -13.37 -7.04 7.20
CA VAL A 171 -14.46 -6.11 6.91
C VAL A 171 -14.98 -5.40 8.17
N GLY A 172 -15.03 -6.12 9.29
CA GLY A 172 -15.60 -5.61 10.54
C GLY A 172 -15.00 -4.27 11.03
N ASP A 173 -15.85 -3.47 11.70
CA ASP A 173 -15.53 -2.13 12.19
C ASP A 173 -14.37 -2.10 13.22
N ALA A 174 -14.07 -3.23 13.87
CA ALA A 174 -13.06 -3.35 14.90
C ALA A 174 -11.62 -3.05 14.42
N ASN A 175 -11.36 -3.13 13.11
CA ASN A 175 -10.02 -2.93 12.55
C ASN A 175 -10.04 -2.01 11.31
N LYS A 176 -10.48 -0.76 11.45
CA LYS A 176 -10.33 0.29 10.41
C LYS A 176 -8.89 0.78 10.25
N VAL A 177 -7.94 -0.14 10.08
CA VAL A 177 -6.56 0.20 9.72
C VAL A 177 -6.50 0.40 8.21
N GLU A 178 -6.33 1.64 7.77
CA GLU A 178 -6.15 1.95 6.35
C GLU A 178 -4.84 1.36 5.81
N VAL A 179 -4.93 0.63 4.71
CA VAL A 179 -3.76 0.07 4.03
C VAL A 179 -3.10 1.17 3.19
N ARG A 180 -1.91 1.59 3.63
CA ARG A 180 -1.13 2.62 2.94
C ARG A 180 -0.29 1.97 1.82
N PRO A 181 -0.36 2.47 0.57
CA PRO A 181 0.47 1.97 -0.52
C PRO A 181 1.95 2.31 -0.28
N HIS A 182 2.86 1.62 -0.98
CA HIS A 182 4.28 1.96 -0.91
C HIS A 182 4.51 3.39 -1.42
N LYS A 183 5.23 4.22 -0.64
CA LYS A 183 5.52 5.62 -1.01
C LYS A 183 6.24 5.77 -2.36
N ALA A 184 6.97 4.73 -2.80
CA ALA A 184 7.69 4.71 -4.07
C ALA A 184 6.78 4.58 -5.31
N THR A 185 5.56 4.04 -5.16
CA THR A 185 4.63 3.82 -6.27
C THR A 185 3.48 4.84 -6.30
N VAL A 186 3.41 5.74 -5.32
CA VAL A 186 2.46 6.85 -5.34
C VAL A 186 3.06 7.96 -6.18
N LEU A 187 2.45 8.23 -7.33
CA LEU A 187 2.74 9.42 -8.14
C LEU A 187 2.54 10.64 -7.25
N LYS A 188 3.63 11.35 -6.94
CA LYS A 188 3.53 12.64 -6.26
C LYS A 188 2.78 13.58 -7.21
N PRO A 189 1.78 14.35 -6.75
CA PRO A 189 1.17 15.37 -7.58
C PRO A 189 2.28 16.28 -8.11
N GLN A 190 2.31 16.51 -9.43
CA GLN A 190 3.23 17.46 -10.03
C GLN A 190 2.98 18.82 -9.37
N ALA A 191 4.05 19.48 -8.94
CA ALA A 191 3.95 20.86 -8.49
C ALA A 191 3.25 21.67 -9.58
N GLY A 192 2.21 22.42 -9.22
CA GLY A 192 1.44 23.20 -10.19
C GLY A 192 2.34 24.10 -11.03
N GLU A 193 1.94 24.34 -12.29
CA GLU A 193 2.67 25.22 -13.20
C GLU A 193 3.03 26.54 -12.51
N GLY A 194 4.31 26.91 -12.58
CA GLY A 194 4.82 28.15 -11.99
C GLY A 194 5.20 28.11 -10.49
N TYR A 195 5.05 26.99 -9.78
CA TYR A 195 5.38 26.91 -8.34
C TYR A 195 6.82 27.34 -8.01
N LEU A 196 7.80 26.91 -8.80
CA LEU A 196 9.21 27.30 -8.56
C LEU A 196 9.45 28.79 -8.78
N PHE A 197 8.75 29.39 -9.75
CA PHE A 197 8.84 30.82 -10.02
C PHE A 197 8.24 31.62 -8.87
N GLU A 198 7.08 31.20 -8.36
CA GLU A 198 6.44 31.84 -7.22
C GLU A 198 7.24 31.68 -5.93
N LEU A 199 7.82 30.50 -5.68
CA LEU A 199 8.71 30.25 -4.55
C LEU A 199 9.94 31.17 -4.60
N ASP A 200 10.56 31.31 -5.77
CA ASP A 200 11.72 32.18 -5.95
C ASP A 200 11.35 33.65 -5.74
N LYS A 201 10.22 34.10 -6.30
CA LYS A 201 9.69 35.46 -6.15
C LYS A 201 9.38 35.79 -4.69
N VAL A 202 8.56 34.98 -4.03
CA VAL A 202 8.11 35.22 -2.65
C VAL A 202 9.28 35.25 -1.67
N THR A 203 10.26 34.33 -1.82
CA THR A 203 11.44 34.33 -0.96
C THR A 203 12.35 35.53 -1.21
N ASN A 204 12.46 36.01 -2.45
CA ASN A 204 13.22 37.23 -2.75
C ASN A 204 12.56 38.48 -2.16
N ASP A 205 11.22 38.58 -2.26
CA ASP A 205 10.46 39.71 -1.73
C ASP A 205 10.69 39.85 -0.21
N VAL A 206 10.68 38.74 0.54
CA VAL A 206 10.96 38.76 1.99
C VAL A 206 12.40 39.20 2.28
N VAL A 207 13.38 38.74 1.51
CA VAL A 207 14.78 39.18 1.67
C VAL A 207 14.92 40.68 1.40
N GLN A 208 14.23 41.22 0.39
CA GLN A 208 14.25 42.67 0.12
C GLN A 208 13.65 43.48 1.27
N ILE A 209 12.52 43.04 1.84
CA ILE A 209 11.90 43.69 3.00
C ILE A 209 12.88 43.76 4.18
N ILE A 210 13.60 42.68 4.45
CA ILE A 210 14.61 42.65 5.52
C ILE A 210 15.76 43.62 5.24
N LEU A 211 16.25 43.68 4.00
CA LEU A 211 17.33 44.58 3.60
C LEU A 211 16.93 46.06 3.65
N GLU A 212 15.70 46.39 3.24
CA GLU A 212 15.16 47.74 3.33
C GLU A 212 15.01 48.19 4.78
N TRP A 213 14.50 47.31 5.65
CA TRP A 213 14.41 47.59 7.09
C TRP A 213 15.79 47.80 7.72
N ALA A 214 16.76 46.95 7.37
CA ALA A 214 18.14 47.01 7.88
C ALA A 214 18.89 48.30 7.50
N LYS A 215 18.53 48.95 6.39
CA LYS A 215 19.10 50.26 6.01
C LYS A 215 18.69 51.38 6.97
N CYS A 216 17.49 51.30 7.53
CA CYS A 216 16.94 52.31 8.43
C CYS A 216 17.29 52.04 9.92
N HIS A 217 17.66 50.80 10.26
CA HIS A 217 17.95 50.35 11.63
C HIS A 217 19.31 49.65 11.70
N ALA A 218 20.36 50.39 11.33
CA ALA A 218 21.71 49.84 11.24
C ALA A 218 22.24 49.42 12.62
N GLY A 219 22.50 48.11 12.80
CA GLY A 219 23.10 47.57 14.01
C GLY A 219 22.13 47.23 15.15
N GLU A 220 20.83 47.41 14.94
CA GLU A 220 19.79 47.05 15.90
C GLU A 220 19.09 45.75 15.49
N GLY A 221 18.79 44.89 16.47
CA GLY A 221 17.83 43.81 16.30
C GLY A 221 16.40 44.37 16.26
N GLY A 222 15.44 43.59 15.76
CA GLY A 222 14.05 44.08 15.70
C GLY A 222 13.10 43.13 14.98
N ALA A 223 11.81 43.43 15.10
CA ALA A 223 10.75 42.70 14.43
C ALA A 223 10.40 43.38 13.10
N VAL A 224 10.65 42.68 11.98
CA VAL A 224 10.34 43.17 10.63
C VAL A 224 8.98 42.62 10.19
N PRO A 225 7.93 43.46 10.07
CA PRO A 225 6.64 43.00 9.58
C PRO A 225 6.72 42.66 8.10
N VAL A 226 6.27 41.46 7.73
CA VAL A 226 6.21 40.99 6.34
C VAL A 226 4.75 40.99 5.87
N PRO A 227 4.32 41.96 5.04
CA PRO A 227 2.93 42.02 4.58
C PRO A 227 2.52 40.79 3.77
N GLY A 228 1.32 40.26 3.98
CA GLY A 228 0.78 39.12 3.21
C GLY A 228 1.44 37.76 3.52
N SER A 229 2.07 37.62 4.69
CA SER A 229 2.67 36.36 5.17
C SER A 229 1.72 35.48 5.98
N GLY A 230 0.47 35.93 6.21
CA GLY A 230 -0.58 35.18 6.88
C GLY A 230 -1.97 35.56 6.32
N ALA A 231 -2.95 34.67 6.52
CA ALA A 231 -4.31 34.84 6.02
C ALA A 231 -5.04 36.06 6.64
N ASP A 232 -4.77 36.37 7.91
CA ASP A 232 -5.44 37.46 8.65
C ASP A 232 -4.49 38.43 9.38
N SER A 233 -3.18 38.13 9.51
CA SER A 233 -2.21 39.03 10.15
C SER A 233 -0.80 38.86 9.57
N ALA A 234 -0.08 39.98 9.38
CA ALA A 234 1.31 39.95 8.92
C ALA A 234 2.23 39.30 9.98
N LYS A 235 2.89 38.20 9.62
CA LYS A 235 3.97 37.62 10.43
C LYS A 235 5.19 38.53 10.43
N THR A 236 5.91 38.52 11.54
CA THR A 236 7.13 39.29 11.75
C THR A 236 8.36 38.38 11.73
N VAL A 237 9.40 38.80 11.02
CA VAL A 237 10.73 38.20 11.12
C VAL A 237 11.43 38.82 12.33
N VAL A 238 11.84 38.01 13.30
CA VAL A 238 12.57 38.47 14.48
C VAL A 238 14.06 38.39 14.18
N LEU A 239 14.72 39.54 14.11
CA LEU A 239 16.15 39.62 13.84
C LEU A 239 16.96 39.47 15.14
N PRO A 240 18.13 38.81 15.09
CA PRO A 240 19.01 38.65 16.25
C PRO A 240 19.41 39.98 16.90
N ALA A 241 19.65 39.96 18.22
CA ALA A 241 20.07 41.13 18.99
C ALA A 241 21.44 41.71 18.56
N LEU A 242 22.28 40.89 17.91
CA LEU A 242 23.57 41.30 17.33
C LEU A 242 23.44 42.05 15.98
N GLY A 243 22.21 42.30 15.52
CA GLY A 243 21.90 43.02 14.29
C GLY A 243 21.45 42.11 13.13
N PRO A 244 21.01 42.70 12.02
CA PRO A 244 20.49 41.95 10.87
C PRO A 244 21.58 41.06 10.24
N PRO A 245 21.25 39.83 9.80
CA PRO A 245 22.18 38.95 9.12
C PRO A 245 22.65 39.56 7.80
N SER A 246 23.87 39.22 7.41
CA SER A 246 24.46 39.70 6.16
C SER A 246 23.69 39.19 4.93
N LEU A 247 23.70 39.96 3.84
CA LEU A 247 23.09 39.54 2.56
C LEU A 247 23.53 38.13 2.10
N PRO A 248 24.82 37.72 2.20
CA PRO A 248 25.23 36.36 1.88
C PRO A 248 24.58 35.28 2.74
N GLN A 249 24.36 35.55 4.04
CA GLN A 249 23.69 34.62 4.94
C GLN A 249 22.20 34.46 4.59
N LEU A 250 21.50 35.56 4.32
CA LEU A 250 20.10 35.54 3.87
C LEU A 250 19.94 34.78 2.55
N GLN A 251 20.83 35.00 1.58
CA GLN A 251 20.82 34.26 0.31
C GLN A 251 21.12 32.77 0.51
N ARG A 252 21.95 32.40 1.50
CA ARG A 252 22.20 30.99 1.85
C ARG A 252 20.95 30.32 2.41
N LEU A 253 20.28 30.95 3.39
CA LEU A 253 19.04 30.45 3.99
C LEU A 253 17.92 30.32 2.94
N ARG A 254 17.80 31.30 2.04
CA ARG A 254 16.89 31.25 0.89
C ARG A 254 17.15 30.03 0.01
N ARG A 255 18.39 29.77 -0.39
CA ARG A 255 18.73 28.60 -1.22
C ARG A 255 18.42 27.27 -0.51
N GLN A 256 18.65 27.19 0.81
CA GLN A 256 18.31 26.02 1.61
C GLN A 256 16.80 25.78 1.66
N PHE A 257 16.00 26.83 1.89
CA PHE A 257 14.55 26.75 1.88
C PHE A 257 13.98 26.34 0.50
N ILE A 258 14.54 26.89 -0.58
CA ILE A 258 14.15 26.51 -1.95
C ILE A 258 14.48 25.04 -2.21
N ALA A 259 15.65 24.56 -1.80
CA ALA A 259 16.05 23.16 -1.98
C ALA A 259 15.11 22.19 -1.24
N LEU A 260 14.69 22.53 -0.02
CA LEU A 260 13.75 21.74 0.78
C LEU A 260 12.35 21.67 0.14
N ASN A 261 11.84 22.82 -0.33
CA ASN A 261 10.48 22.92 -0.86
C ASN A 261 10.38 22.62 -2.36
N ARG A 262 11.49 22.35 -3.05
CA ARG A 262 11.50 21.93 -4.46
C ARG A 262 10.81 20.59 -4.69
N GLN A 263 10.86 19.68 -3.71
CA GLN A 263 10.29 18.32 -3.80
C GLN A 263 8.92 18.18 -3.13
N HIS A 264 8.53 19.17 -2.34
CA HIS A 264 7.29 19.21 -1.56
C HIS A 264 6.56 20.49 -1.93
N ALA A 265 5.62 20.38 -2.88
CA ALA A 265 4.78 21.52 -3.23
C ALA A 265 3.91 21.88 -2.03
N VAL A 266 3.98 23.14 -1.60
CA VAL A 266 3.15 23.71 -0.54
C VAL A 266 2.18 24.71 -1.16
N ASP A 267 1.05 24.95 -0.50
CA ASP A 267 0.08 25.95 -0.95
C ASP A 267 0.73 27.33 -1.11
N LYS A 268 0.46 27.96 -2.27
CA LYS A 268 1.07 29.23 -2.69
C LYS A 268 0.88 30.35 -1.66
N GLU A 269 -0.30 30.39 -1.03
CA GLU A 269 -0.67 31.38 -0.02
C GLU A 269 0.13 31.23 1.28
N ARG A 270 0.63 30.03 1.59
CA ARG A 270 1.36 29.73 2.82
C ARG A 270 2.87 29.87 2.68
N LEU A 271 3.39 29.93 1.45
CA LEU A 271 4.83 30.00 1.18
C LEU A 271 5.53 31.14 1.90
N LYS A 272 4.92 32.33 1.88
CA LYS A 272 5.50 33.52 2.49
C LYS A 272 5.59 33.39 4.01
N GLY A 273 4.54 32.85 4.63
CA GLY A 273 4.53 32.61 6.09
C GLY A 273 5.50 31.54 6.54
N LEU A 274 5.62 30.44 5.77
CA LEU A 274 6.56 29.36 6.08
C LEU A 274 8.01 29.79 5.95
N PHE A 275 8.32 30.67 4.99
CA PHE A 275 9.67 31.22 4.90
C PHE A 275 10.00 32.14 6.07
N VAL A 276 9.03 32.92 6.56
CA VAL A 276 9.21 33.73 7.78
C VAL A 276 9.46 32.85 9.01
N ASP A 277 8.68 31.78 9.19
CA ASP A 277 8.88 30.83 10.29
C ASP A 277 10.28 30.17 10.20
N TYR A 278 10.67 29.73 8.99
CA TYR A 278 11.99 29.15 8.75
C TYR A 278 13.15 30.13 9.06
N LEU A 279 12.97 31.41 8.75
CA LEU A 279 13.96 32.43 9.11
C LEU A 279 14.03 32.65 10.62
N ASN A 280 12.90 32.68 11.32
CA ASN A 280 12.86 32.81 12.77
C ASN A 280 13.54 31.61 13.45
N ASP A 281 13.24 30.38 13.02
CA ASP A 281 13.90 29.16 13.52
C ASP A 281 15.42 29.16 13.25
N ALA A 282 15.87 29.81 12.17
CA ALA A 282 17.28 29.92 11.83
C ALA A 282 18.02 31.06 12.54
N PHE A 283 17.27 31.97 13.19
CA PHE A 283 17.79 33.13 13.91
C PHE A 283 17.76 32.97 15.43
N GLU A 284 17.00 31.98 15.95
CA GLU A 284 17.18 31.44 17.31
C GLU A 284 18.57 30.80 17.50
#